data_AF-A0A1A9DA58-F1
#
_entry.id   AF-A0A1A9DA58-F1
#
_cell.length_a   1.000
_cell.length_b   1.000
_cell.length_c   1.000
_cell.angle_alpha   90.00
_cell.angle_beta   90.00
_cell.angle_gamma   90.00
#
_symmetry.space_group_name_H-M   'P 1'
#
loop_
_entity.id
_entity.type
_entity.pdbx_description
1 polymer ?
#
loop_
_entity_poly.entity_id
_entity_poly.type
_entity_poly.pdbx_seq_one_letter_code
_entity_poly.pdbx_strand_id
1 'polypeptide(L)'
;MPEHKMQTIDGIRVRAEDVARYRARTAPAAGGQAPPLTAAQADPRAQGQKRQPDPNAFDPAEHTVLQVIAHLAEADEAETARVLDEEAKGEQRKGLLERREEFLDEAQQRAMAGPGGGA
;
A
#
# COMPACT_ATOMS: atom_id res chain seq x y z
N MET A 1 33.70 -2.20 -29.14
CA MET A 1 32.34 -2.72 -28.91
C MET A 1 32.50 -3.97 -28.05
N PRO A 2 31.97 -4.03 -26.82
CA PRO A 2 32.03 -5.26 -26.03
C PRO A 2 31.27 -6.36 -26.77
N GLU A 3 31.96 -7.43 -27.15
CA GLU A 3 31.33 -8.62 -27.74
C GLU A 3 30.54 -9.34 -26.64
N HIS A 4 29.24 -9.10 -26.59
CA HIS A 4 28.36 -9.83 -25.68
C HIS A 4 28.27 -11.29 -26.15
N LYS A 5 29.10 -12.15 -25.56
CA LYS A 5 29.11 -13.59 -25.81
C LYS A 5 27.81 -14.20 -25.25
N MET A 6 26.95 -14.67 -26.15
CA MET A 6 25.71 -15.36 -25.79
C MET A 6 25.99 -16.84 -25.50
N GLN A 7 25.52 -17.34 -24.35
CA GLN A 7 25.54 -18.75 -23.96
C GLN A 7 24.12 -19.30 -23.93
N THR A 8 23.93 -20.56 -24.30
CA THR A 8 22.60 -21.18 -24.28
C THR A 8 22.45 -22.03 -23.03
N ILE A 9 21.41 -21.78 -22.23
CA ILE A 9 21.05 -22.53 -21.02
C ILE A 9 19.59 -22.96 -21.17
N ASP A 10 19.30 -24.26 -21.12
CA ASP A 10 17.94 -24.81 -21.23
C ASP A 10 17.16 -24.30 -22.47
N GLY A 11 17.85 -24.12 -23.60
CA GLY A 11 17.28 -23.59 -24.85
C GLY A 11 17.15 -22.06 -24.91
N ILE A 12 17.49 -21.35 -23.84
CA ILE A 12 17.42 -19.88 -23.76
C ILE A 12 18.81 -19.26 -23.96
N ARG A 13 18.92 -18.28 -24.86
CA ARG A 13 20.18 -17.54 -25.09
C ARG A 13 20.33 -16.44 -24.05
N VAL A 14 21.32 -16.59 -23.17
CA VAL A 14 21.64 -15.69 -22.06
C VAL A 14 23.00 -15.05 -22.30
N ARG A 15 23.20 -13.80 -21.91
CA ARG A 15 24.52 -13.16 -21.97
C ARG A 15 25.47 -13.78 -20.95
N ALA A 16 26.77 -13.84 -21.23
CA ALA A 16 27.76 -14.45 -20.34
C ALA A 16 27.71 -13.88 -18.91
N GLU A 17 27.51 -12.57 -18.76
CA GLU A 17 27.38 -11.87 -17.47
C GLU A 17 26.15 -12.31 -16.65
N ASP A 18 25.08 -12.78 -17.32
CA ASP A 18 23.82 -13.16 -16.67
C ASP A 18 23.70 -14.67 -16.44
N VAL A 19 24.66 -15.48 -16.89
CA VAL A 19 24.64 -16.95 -16.75
C VAL A 19 24.52 -17.38 -15.28
N ALA A 20 25.29 -16.75 -14.38
CA ALA A 20 25.27 -17.08 -12.96
C ALA A 20 23.91 -16.77 -12.32
N ARG A 21 23.34 -15.61 -12.64
CA ARG A 21 22.01 -15.18 -12.18
C ARG A 21 20.92 -16.10 -12.71
N TYR A 22 21.02 -16.49 -13.99
CA TYR A 22 20.07 -17.38 -14.62
C TYR A 22 20.09 -18.76 -13.97
N ARG A 23 21.27 -19.37 -13.79
CA ARG A 23 21.43 -20.66 -13.09
C ARG A 23 20.95 -20.62 -11.64
N ALA A 24 21.19 -19.53 -10.92
CA ALA A 24 20.69 -19.38 -9.55
C ALA A 24 19.16 -19.33 -9.47
N ARG A 25 18.51 -18.74 -10.48
CA ARG A 25 17.05 -18.66 -10.58
C ARG A 25 16.41 -19.97 -11.07
N THR A 26 17.07 -20.66 -12.00
CA THR A 26 16.54 -21.91 -12.58
C THR A 26 16.96 -23.16 -11.83
N ALA A 27 17.87 -23.06 -10.86
CA ALA A 27 18.11 -24.13 -9.90
C ALA A 27 16.76 -24.55 -9.31
N PRO A 28 16.37 -25.84 -9.40
CA PRO A 28 15.10 -26.29 -8.88
C PRO A 28 15.12 -26.06 -7.38
N ALA A 29 14.42 -25.01 -6.92
CA ALA A 29 14.09 -24.87 -5.52
C ALA A 29 13.38 -26.17 -5.13
N ALA A 30 13.90 -26.88 -4.14
CA ALA A 30 13.23 -28.04 -3.57
C ALA A 30 11.82 -27.59 -3.11
N GLY A 31 10.79 -27.91 -3.91
CA GLY A 31 9.40 -27.48 -3.73
C GLY A 31 8.79 -26.58 -4.82
N GLY A 32 9.52 -26.26 -5.89
CA GLY A 32 9.09 -25.29 -6.90
C GLY A 32 8.11 -25.80 -7.96
N GLN A 33 6.83 -25.89 -7.63
CA GLN A 33 5.77 -25.64 -8.60
C GLN A 33 5.05 -24.37 -8.17
N ALA A 34 5.37 -23.24 -8.83
CA ALA A 34 4.49 -22.10 -8.76
C ALA A 34 3.11 -22.57 -9.25
N PRO A 35 2.03 -22.28 -8.51
CA PRO A 35 0.70 -22.68 -8.93
C PRO A 35 0.44 -22.18 -10.36
N PRO A 36 -0.31 -22.94 -11.18
CA PRO A 36 -0.62 -22.51 -12.53
C PRO A 36 -1.24 -21.11 -12.47
N LEU A 37 -0.71 -20.19 -13.29
CA LEU A 37 -1.27 -18.86 -13.43
C LEU A 37 -2.73 -19.01 -13.85
N THR A 38 -3.63 -18.74 -12.92
CA THR A 38 -5.06 -18.79 -13.20
C THR A 38 -5.46 -17.61 -14.07
N ALA A 39 -6.52 -17.74 -14.87
CA ALA A 39 -7.03 -16.63 -15.68
C ALA A 39 -7.32 -15.37 -14.84
N ALA A 40 -7.68 -15.55 -13.56
CA ALA A 40 -7.88 -14.47 -12.60
C ALA A 40 -6.58 -13.69 -12.28
N GLN A 41 -5.41 -14.36 -12.29
CA GLN A 41 -4.10 -13.71 -12.08
C GLN A 41 -3.58 -13.02 -13.34
N ALA A 42 -4.00 -13.48 -14.52
CA ALA A 42 -3.63 -12.92 -15.81
C ALA A 42 -4.54 -11.76 -16.26
N ASP A 43 -5.66 -11.51 -15.57
CA ASP A 43 -6.57 -10.41 -15.88
C ASP A 43 -6.07 -9.09 -15.24
N PRO A 44 -5.60 -8.11 -16.04
CA PRO A 44 -5.18 -6.81 -15.52
C PRO A 44 -6.33 -6.01 -14.90
N ARG A 45 -7.60 -6.37 -15.16
CA ARG A 45 -8.79 -5.75 -14.55
C ARG A 45 -9.06 -6.28 -13.14
N ALA A 46 -8.64 -7.51 -12.83
CA ALA A 46 -8.76 -8.08 -11.50
C ALA A 46 -7.82 -7.41 -10.48
N GLN A 47 -6.77 -6.73 -10.96
CA GLN A 47 -5.89 -5.90 -10.13
C GLN A 47 -6.47 -4.50 -9.82
N GLY A 48 -7.65 -4.18 -10.36
CA GLY A 48 -8.25 -2.84 -10.37
C GLY A 48 -9.05 -2.44 -9.13
N GLN A 49 -9.05 -3.22 -8.04
CA GLN A 49 -9.65 -2.79 -6.77
C GLN A 49 -8.62 -2.25 -5.76
N LYS A 50 -7.48 -1.75 -6.24
CA LYS A 50 -6.83 -0.66 -5.48
C LYS A 50 -7.78 0.53 -5.60
N ARG A 51 -8.53 0.84 -4.54
CA ARG A 51 -9.19 2.15 -4.40
C ARG A 51 -8.17 3.18 -4.84
N GLN A 52 -8.39 3.79 -6.00
CA GLN A 52 -7.54 4.87 -6.47
C GLN A 52 -7.63 5.92 -5.35
N PRO A 53 -6.55 6.22 -4.61
CA PRO A 53 -6.62 7.26 -3.61
C PRO A 53 -7.06 8.51 -4.35
N ASP A 54 -8.08 9.18 -3.85
CA ASP A 54 -8.46 10.49 -4.37
C ASP A 54 -7.17 11.34 -4.31
N PRO A 55 -6.68 11.93 -5.42
CA PRO A 55 -5.42 12.66 -5.40
C PRO A 55 -5.45 13.87 -4.46
N ASN A 56 -6.64 14.26 -3.98
CA ASN A 56 -6.84 15.29 -2.96
C ASN A 56 -7.11 14.72 -1.56
N ALA A 57 -7.06 13.39 -1.37
CA ALA A 57 -7.20 12.77 -0.07
C ALA A 57 -6.00 13.12 0.82
N PHE A 58 -6.26 13.45 2.08
CA PHE A 58 -5.23 13.74 3.07
C PHE A 58 -4.39 12.49 3.37
N ASP A 59 -3.10 12.48 3.00
CA ASP A 59 -2.18 11.39 3.34
C ASP A 59 -1.50 11.65 4.69
N PRO A 60 -1.84 10.91 5.77
CA PRO A 60 -1.20 11.09 7.06
C PRO A 60 0.32 10.81 7.05
N ALA A 61 0.81 10.00 6.11
CA ALA A 61 2.24 9.69 5.99
C ALA A 61 3.08 10.87 5.49
N GLU A 62 2.47 11.81 4.75
CA GLU A 62 3.13 13.04 4.29
C GLU A 62 3.03 14.19 5.30
N HIS A 63 2.31 14.00 6.41
CA HIS A 63 2.03 15.03 7.40
C HIS A 63 2.61 14.69 8.78
N THR A 64 2.98 15.72 9.54
CA THR A 64 3.44 15.56 10.94
C THR A 64 2.28 15.14 11.86
N VAL A 65 2.60 14.59 13.03
CA VAL A 65 1.60 14.20 14.05
C VAL A 65 0.64 15.35 14.38
N LEU A 66 1.16 16.58 14.54
CA LEU A 66 0.35 17.75 14.85
C LEU A 66 -0.59 18.13 13.71
N GLN A 67 -0.14 18.01 12.46
CA GLN A 67 -0.98 18.25 11.28
C GLN A 67 -2.08 17.20 11.14
N VAL A 68 -1.76 15.93 11.44
CA VAL A 68 -2.78 14.87 11.47
C VAL A 68 -3.80 15.12 12.58
N ILE A 69 -3.38 15.49 13.79
CA ILE A 69 -4.32 15.85 14.87
C ILE A 69 -5.22 17.03 14.46
N ALA A 70 -4.64 18.06 13.84
CA ALA A 70 -5.41 19.21 13.36
C ALA A 70 -6.43 18.80 12.28
N HIS A 71 -6.03 17.94 11.34
CA HIS A 71 -6.94 17.39 10.33
C HIS A 71 -8.06 16.57 10.97
N LEU A 72 -7.75 15.68 11.91
CA LEU A 72 -8.74 14.85 12.62
C LEU A 72 -9.71 15.70 13.47
N ALA A 73 -9.32 16.89 13.91
CA ALA A 73 -10.19 17.80 14.65
C ALA A 73 -11.27 18.45 13.77
N GLU A 74 -11.02 18.58 12.46
CA GLU A 74 -11.95 19.18 11.50
C GLU A 74 -12.64 18.13 10.61
N ALA A 75 -12.04 16.96 10.47
CA ALA A 75 -12.54 15.87 9.66
C ALA A 75 -13.86 15.31 10.18
N ASP A 76 -14.67 14.82 9.24
CA ASP A 76 -15.83 14.00 9.52
C ASP A 76 -15.44 12.57 9.95
N GLU A 77 -16.43 11.80 10.41
CA GLU A 77 -16.23 10.44 10.91
C GLU A 77 -15.62 9.51 9.85
N ALA A 78 -16.04 9.63 8.58
CA ALA A 78 -15.57 8.74 7.52
C ALA A 78 -14.12 9.06 7.14
N GLU A 79 -13.76 10.33 7.06
CA GLU A 79 -12.38 10.77 6.84
C GLU A 79 -11.48 10.40 8.03
N THR A 80 -11.96 10.61 9.26
CA THR A 80 -11.25 10.26 10.51
C THR A 80 -10.93 8.76 10.55
N ALA A 81 -11.91 7.92 10.24
CA ALA A 81 -11.72 6.48 10.15
C ALA A 81 -10.68 6.10 9.07
N ARG A 82 -10.73 6.72 7.89
CA ARG A 82 -9.76 6.46 6.80
C ARG A 82 -8.34 6.78 7.25
N VAL A 83 -8.14 7.98 7.79
CA VAL A 83 -6.81 8.49 8.19
C VAL A 83 -6.23 7.62 9.30
N LEU A 84 -7.04 7.22 10.29
CA LEU A 84 -6.60 6.32 11.36
C LEU A 84 -6.27 4.91 10.86
N ASP A 85 -6.99 4.40 9.87
CA ASP A 85 -6.69 3.11 9.23
C ASP A 85 -5.40 3.18 8.38
N GLU A 86 -5.08 4.32 7.79
CA GLU A 86 -3.82 4.56 7.08
C GLU A 86 -2.63 4.66 8.05
N GLU A 87 -2.79 5.37 9.18
CA GLU A 87 -1.80 5.41 10.26
C GLU A 87 -1.54 4.02 10.85
N ALA A 88 -2.58 3.19 11.01
CA ALA A 88 -2.44 1.82 11.51
C ALA A 88 -1.61 0.93 10.56
N LYS A 89 -1.67 1.18 9.25
CA LYS A 89 -0.87 0.43 8.24
C LYS A 89 0.58 0.89 8.18
N GLY A 90 0.86 2.14 8.55
CA GLY A 90 2.19 2.76 8.45
C GLY A 90 3.10 2.57 9.67
N GLU A 91 2.61 2.00 10.77
CA GLU A 91 3.33 1.85 12.06
C GLU A 91 3.72 3.17 12.75
N GLN A 92 3.29 4.33 12.25
CA GLN A 92 4.02 5.57 12.56
C GLN A 92 3.73 6.17 13.94
N ARG A 93 2.51 6.02 14.50
CA ARG A 93 2.08 6.81 15.68
C ARG A 93 1.20 6.03 16.65
N LYS A 94 1.83 5.22 17.51
CA LYS A 94 1.14 4.46 18.57
C LYS A 94 0.21 5.32 19.44
N GLY A 95 0.61 6.55 19.78
CA GLY A 95 -0.21 7.46 20.59
C GLY A 95 -1.50 7.95 19.91
N LEU A 96 -1.56 7.97 18.57
CA LEU A 96 -2.82 8.26 17.86
C LEU A 96 -3.74 7.04 17.85
N LEU A 97 -3.17 5.85 17.69
CA LEU A 97 -3.93 4.59 17.67
C LEU A 97 -4.53 4.26 19.03
N GLU A 98 -3.84 4.58 20.13
CA GLU A 98 -4.39 4.46 21.50
C GLU A 98 -5.60 5.37 21.73
N ARG A 99 -5.65 6.52 21.03
CA ARG A 99 -6.74 7.50 21.10
C ARG A 99 -7.72 7.38 19.93
N ARG A 100 -7.68 6.27 19.18
CA ARG A 100 -8.51 6.06 17.98
C ARG A 100 -10.01 6.20 18.28
N GLU A 101 -10.45 5.61 19.38
CA GLU A 101 -11.85 5.66 19.82
C GLU A 101 -12.27 7.09 20.18
N GLU A 102 -11.41 7.83 20.89
CA GLU A 102 -11.65 9.23 21.26
C GLU A 102 -11.85 10.12 20.02
N PHE A 103 -11.01 9.98 19.00
CA PHE A 103 -11.14 10.76 17.76
C PHE A 103 -12.41 10.40 16.96
N LEU A 104 -12.79 9.13 16.94
CA LEU A 104 -14.01 8.67 16.26
C LEU A 104 -15.26 9.17 16.98
N ASP A 105 -15.29 9.09 18.31
CA ASP A 105 -16.39 9.60 19.12
C ASP A 105 -16.53 11.12 18.98
N GLU A 106 -15.43 11.87 18.95
CA GLU A 106 -15.46 13.32 18.74
C GLU A 106 -15.98 13.68 17.34
N ALA A 107 -15.51 12.98 16.30
CA ALA A 107 -15.99 13.17 14.93
C ALA A 107 -17.47 12.80 14.78
N GLN A 108 -17.92 11.73 15.42
CA GLN A 108 -19.32 11.31 15.46
C GLN A 108 -20.19 12.34 16.20
N GLN A 109 -19.73 12.86 17.34
CA GLN A 109 -20.42 13.92 18.07
C GLN A 109 -20.57 15.19 17.23
N ARG A 110 -19.54 15.57 16.45
CA ARG A 110 -19.63 16.70 15.50
C ARG A 110 -20.61 16.43 14.37
N ALA A 111 -20.61 15.22 13.81
CA ALA A 111 -21.56 14.81 12.77
C ALA A 111 -23.02 14.83 13.29
N MET A 112 -23.24 14.42 14.54
CA MET A 112 -24.54 14.47 15.21
C MET A 112 -24.96 15.89 15.61
N ALA A 113 -24.01 16.77 15.96
CA ALA A 113 -24.27 18.17 16.28
C ALA A 113 -24.60 19.02 15.03
N GLY A 114 -24.27 18.54 13.83
CA GLY A 114 -24.55 19.18 12.55
C GLY A 114 -23.76 20.49 12.32
N PRO A 115 -23.65 20.96 11.06
CA PRO A 115 -23.01 22.23 10.74
C PRO A 115 -23.96 23.38 11.12
N GLY A 116 -24.09 23.68 12.41
CA GLY A 116 -25.05 24.69 12.86
C GLY A 116 -25.10 24.98 14.37
N GLY A 117 -24.10 24.56 15.16
CA GLY A 117 -24.08 24.76 16.61
C GLY A 117 -22.87 25.53 17.11
N GLY A 118 -22.92 26.87 17.05
CA GLY A 118 -21.96 27.78 17.71
C GLY A 118 -21.78 29.06 16.89
N ALA A 119 -22.66 30.05 17.01
CA ALA A 119 -22.71 31.11 18.03
C ALA A 119 -21.65 32.21 17.80
#